data_AF-A0A934TGY1-F1
#
_entry.id   AF-A0A934TGY1-F1
#
_cell.length_a   1.000
_cell.length_b   1.000
_cell.length_c   1.000
_cell.angle_alpha   90.00
_cell.angle_beta   90.00
_cell.angle_gamma   90.00
#
_symmetry.space_group_name_H-M   'P 1'
#
loop_
_entity.id
_entity.type
_entity.pdbx_description
1 polymer ?
#
loop_
_entity_poly.entity_id
_entity_poly.type
_entity_poly.pdbx_seq_one_letter_code
_entity_poly.pdbx_strand_id
1 'polypeptide(L)'
;MRSIKFRAYQKNAKRMLPVVNIGFDSNGIIESVSVDNNGCNGEYNVSPRLHTFYKGDNIYNLELLELMQFTGLTDKNGKEIYEGDKVIHPVYSKSTIIYSQKYLGLAYEYIHYFNEGNIGEPMHEVRICPLCGDIFLKDLELIGNIHDNPELLK
;
A
#
# COMPACT_ATOMS: atom_id res chain seq x y z
N MET A 1 19.12 -7.40 3.00
CA MET A 1 18.23 -6.91 1.92
C MET A 1 16.85 -6.68 2.55
N ARG A 2 16.21 -5.52 2.34
CA ARG A 2 14.85 -5.29 2.86
C ARG A 2 13.84 -6.14 2.09
N SER A 3 12.74 -6.54 2.74
CA SER A 3 11.65 -7.26 2.08
C SER A 3 10.96 -6.36 1.06
N ILE A 4 10.70 -6.87 -0.14
CA ILE A 4 9.93 -6.19 -1.18
C ILE A 4 8.66 -7.02 -1.40
N LYS A 5 7.50 -6.44 -1.10
CA LYS A 5 6.19 -7.08 -1.20
C LYS A 5 5.20 -6.11 -1.84
N PHE A 6 4.18 -6.68 -2.48
CA PHE A 6 3.12 -5.91 -3.12
C PHE A 6 1.77 -6.56 -2.85
N ARG A 7 0.74 -5.74 -2.78
CA ARG A 7 -0.66 -6.13 -2.91
C ARG A 7 -1.29 -5.30 -4.03
N ALA A 8 -2.42 -5.75 -4.54
CA ALA A 8 -3.13 -5.07 -5.61
C ALA A 8 -4.61 -4.95 -5.28
N TYR A 9 -5.16 -3.75 -5.46
CA TYR A 9 -6.60 -3.56 -5.44
C TYR A 9 -7.15 -3.82 -6.84
N GLN A 10 -8.07 -4.78 -6.96
CA GLN A 10 -8.76 -5.09 -8.20
C GLN A 10 -10.02 -4.21 -8.33
N LYS A 11 -9.99 -3.21 -9.22
CA LYS A 11 -11.00 -2.14 -9.32
C LYS A 11 -12.41 -2.65 -9.65
N ASN A 12 -12.54 -3.60 -10.57
CA ASN A 12 -13.84 -4.10 -11.02
C ASN A 12 -14.51 -5.03 -9.99
N ALA A 13 -13.72 -5.85 -9.30
CA ALA A 13 -14.21 -6.76 -8.26
C ALA A 13 -14.23 -6.14 -6.85
N LYS A 14 -13.61 -4.97 -6.69
CA LYS A 14 -13.48 -4.23 -5.43
C LYS A 14 -12.93 -5.08 -4.29
N ARG A 15 -11.73 -5.63 -4.49
CA ARG A 15 -11.07 -6.50 -3.51
C ARG A 15 -9.56 -6.38 -3.52
N MET A 16 -8.96 -6.62 -2.36
CA MET A 16 -7.53 -6.60 -2.15
C MET A 16 -6.90 -8.00 -2.35
N LEU A 17 -5.97 -8.11 -3.29
CA LEU A 17 -5.33 -9.37 -3.67
C LEU A 17 -3.81 -9.32 -3.42
N PRO A 18 -3.21 -10.37 -2.85
CA PRO A 18 -1.77 -10.45 -2.72
C PRO A 18 -1.14 -10.66 -4.11
N VAL A 19 -0.05 -9.94 -4.37
CA VAL A 19 0.72 -10.09 -5.61
C VAL A 19 1.77 -11.19 -5.41
N VAL A 20 1.76 -12.18 -6.29
CA VAL A 20 2.70 -13.32 -6.24
C VAL A 20 3.83 -13.20 -7.26
N ASN A 21 3.60 -12.45 -8.35
CA ASN A 21 4.62 -12.22 -9.38
C ASN A 21 4.36 -10.89 -10.10
N ILE A 22 5.42 -10.18 -10.45
CA ILE A 22 5.39 -9.02 -11.34
C ILE A 22 6.37 -9.30 -12.48
N GLY A 23 5.86 -9.31 -13.70
CA GLY A 23 6.65 -9.44 -14.92
C GLY A 23 6.98 -8.07 -15.49
N PHE A 24 8.24 -7.90 -15.89
CA PHE A 24 8.75 -6.67 -16.49
C PHE A 24 9.22 -6.95 -17.92
N ASP A 25 9.02 -5.98 -18.81
CA ASP A 25 9.62 -5.98 -20.15
C ASP A 25 11.14 -5.68 -20.10
N SER A 26 11.78 -5.69 -21.27
CA SER A 26 13.22 -5.38 -21.40
C SER A 26 13.62 -3.97 -20.94
N ASN A 27 12.65 -3.05 -20.83
CA ASN A 27 12.87 -1.68 -20.37
C ASN A 27 12.61 -1.53 -18.85
N GLY A 28 12.24 -2.62 -18.18
CA GLY A 28 11.89 -2.59 -16.76
C GLY A 28 10.49 -2.05 -16.48
N ILE A 29 9.60 -2.00 -17.48
CA ILE A 29 8.21 -1.58 -17.32
C ILE A 29 7.35 -2.81 -17.01
N ILE A 30 6.41 -2.68 -16.07
CA ILE A 30 5.50 -3.78 -15.72
C ILE A 30 4.65 -4.16 -16.95
N GLU A 31 4.72 -5.43 -17.35
CA GLU A 31 3.89 -6.01 -18.43
C GLU A 31 2.83 -6.98 -17.90
N SER A 32 3.06 -7.57 -16.73
CA SER A 32 2.12 -8.50 -16.12
C SER A 32 2.20 -8.53 -14.60
N VAL A 33 1.07 -8.85 -13.96
CA VAL A 33 0.96 -9.01 -12.51
C VAL A 33 0.12 -10.25 -12.23
N SER A 34 0.69 -11.19 -11.50
CA SER A 34 -0.03 -12.38 -11.04
C SER A 34 -0.43 -12.23 -9.58
N VAL A 35 -1.67 -12.61 -9.25
CA VAL A 35 -2.27 -12.47 -7.92
C VAL A 35 -2.83 -13.80 -7.41
N ASP A 36 -2.90 -13.96 -6.08
CA ASP A 36 -3.71 -15.03 -5.45
C ASP A 36 -5.14 -14.54 -5.27
N ASN A 37 -6.08 -15.17 -5.98
CA ASN A 37 -7.49 -14.83 -5.97
C ASN A 37 -8.22 -15.12 -4.66
N ASN A 38 -7.58 -15.79 -3.70
CA ASN A 38 -8.13 -16.00 -2.36
C ASN A 38 -8.05 -14.75 -1.46
N GLY A 39 -7.39 -13.68 -1.90
CA GLY A 39 -7.30 -12.41 -1.16
C GLY A 39 -6.25 -12.41 -0.05
N CYS A 40 -5.98 -11.22 0.50
CA CYS A 40 -4.82 -11.03 1.39
C CYS A 40 -4.92 -11.79 2.72
N ASN A 41 -6.13 -12.11 3.17
CA ASN A 41 -6.38 -12.88 4.40
C ASN A 41 -7.09 -14.23 4.15
N GLY A 42 -7.12 -14.71 2.89
CA GLY A 42 -7.87 -15.92 2.54
C GLY A 42 -9.39 -15.74 2.60
N GLU A 43 -9.87 -14.50 2.50
CA GLU A 43 -11.29 -14.13 2.57
C GLU A 43 -12.11 -14.63 1.38
N TYR A 44 -11.45 -14.99 0.27
CA TYR A 44 -12.08 -15.50 -0.93
C TYR A 44 -11.64 -16.94 -1.19
N ASN A 45 -12.50 -17.71 -1.86
CA ASN A 45 -12.19 -19.05 -2.33
C ASN A 45 -12.58 -19.16 -3.81
N VAL A 46 -11.72 -18.60 -4.67
CA VAL A 46 -12.04 -18.40 -6.09
C VAL A 46 -11.09 -19.23 -6.94
N SER A 47 -11.67 -19.99 -7.89
CA SER A 47 -10.93 -20.74 -8.90
C SER A 47 -10.89 -19.95 -10.22
N PRO A 48 -9.75 -19.87 -10.92
CA PRO A 48 -8.45 -20.41 -10.53
C PRO A 48 -7.82 -19.61 -9.37
N ARG A 49 -7.03 -20.30 -8.54
CA ARG A 49 -6.36 -19.67 -7.39
C ARG A 49 -5.37 -18.59 -7.81
N LEU A 50 -4.58 -18.84 -8.84
CA LEU A 50 -3.66 -17.86 -9.39
C LEU A 50 -4.23 -17.31 -10.69
N HIS A 51 -4.05 -16.01 -10.88
CA HIS A 51 -4.50 -15.34 -12.08
C HIS A 51 -3.56 -14.20 -12.47
N THR A 52 -3.32 -14.02 -13.77
CA THR A 52 -2.36 -13.04 -14.30
C THR A 52 -3.06 -12.00 -15.15
N PHE A 53 -2.82 -10.74 -14.82
CA PHE A 53 -3.24 -9.57 -15.58
C PHE A 53 -2.09 -9.13 -16.49
N TYR A 54 -2.39 -8.80 -17.74
CA TYR A 54 -1.42 -8.39 -18.75
C TYR A 54 -1.71 -6.98 -19.27
N LYS A 55 -0.65 -6.27 -19.66
CA LYS A 55 -0.77 -4.95 -20.28
C LYS A 55 -1.51 -5.07 -21.61
N GLY A 56 -2.62 -4.36 -21.77
CA GLY A 56 -3.38 -4.33 -23.02
C GLY A 56 -4.25 -5.56 -23.30
N ASP A 57 -4.39 -6.48 -22.34
CA ASP A 57 -5.35 -7.59 -22.47
C ASP A 57 -6.80 -7.07 -22.40
N ASN A 58 -7.74 -7.74 -23.08
CA ASN A 58 -9.13 -7.30 -23.17
C ASN A 58 -9.97 -7.67 -21.94
N ILE A 59 -9.60 -8.73 -21.22
CA ILE A 59 -10.38 -9.28 -20.10
C ILE A 59 -9.65 -8.99 -18.79
N TYR A 60 -8.36 -9.32 -18.75
CA TYR A 60 -7.51 -9.24 -17.59
C TYR A 60 -6.43 -8.18 -17.79
N ASN A 61 -6.90 -6.96 -18.05
CA ASN A 61 -6.02 -5.82 -18.27
C ASN A 61 -5.37 -5.37 -16.96
N LEU A 62 -4.08 -5.07 -16.99
CA LEU A 62 -3.36 -4.47 -15.86
C LEU A 62 -4.00 -3.19 -15.32
N GLU A 63 -4.69 -2.39 -16.14
CA GLU A 63 -5.37 -1.17 -15.70
C GLU A 63 -6.47 -1.42 -14.66
N LEU A 64 -6.96 -2.66 -14.56
CA LEU A 64 -7.89 -3.11 -13.54
C LEU A 64 -7.25 -3.28 -12.16
N LEU A 65 -5.92 -3.25 -12.07
CA LEU A 65 -5.17 -3.34 -10.83
C LEU A 65 -4.59 -1.98 -10.44
N GLU A 66 -4.59 -1.73 -9.14
CA GLU A 66 -3.79 -0.68 -8.52
C GLU A 66 -2.79 -1.36 -7.57
N LEU A 67 -1.49 -1.27 -7.88
CA LEU A 67 -0.43 -1.86 -7.06
C LEU A 67 -0.13 -0.95 -5.87
N MET A 68 0.09 -1.56 -4.71
CA MET A 68 0.54 -0.89 -3.49
C MET A 68 1.76 -1.63 -2.95
N GLN A 69 2.86 -0.90 -2.75
CA GLN A 69 4.09 -1.47 -2.22
C GLN A 69 4.06 -1.53 -0.68
N PHE A 70 4.61 -2.61 -0.13
CA PHE A 70 4.92 -2.68 1.30
C PHE A 70 5.94 -1.61 1.69
N THR A 71 5.64 -0.83 2.71
CA THR A 71 6.50 0.28 3.16
C THR A 71 7.80 -0.21 3.81
N GLY A 72 7.82 -1.42 4.37
CA GLY A 72 8.89 -1.87 5.25
C GLY A 72 8.51 -1.82 6.73
N LEU A 73 7.36 -1.22 7.07
CA LEU A 73 6.89 -1.00 8.43
C LEU A 73 5.68 -1.87 8.79
N THR A 74 5.56 -2.21 10.07
CA THR A 74 4.38 -2.86 10.65
C THR A 74 3.77 -1.96 11.72
N ASP A 75 2.46 -2.02 11.88
CA ASP A 75 1.75 -1.37 12.98
C ASP A 75 2.04 -2.06 14.33
N LYS A 76 1.49 -1.52 15.42
CA LYS A 76 1.65 -2.04 16.80
C LYS A 76 1.13 -3.47 16.97
N ASN A 77 0.23 -3.92 16.10
CA ASN A 77 -0.36 -5.25 16.09
C ASN A 77 0.39 -6.21 15.16
N GLY A 78 1.50 -5.78 14.56
CA GLY A 78 2.29 -6.57 13.62
C GLY A 78 1.69 -6.65 12.21
N LYS A 79 0.66 -5.86 11.89
CA LYS A 79 0.10 -5.79 10.54
C LYS A 79 1.02 -4.97 9.64
N GLU A 80 1.30 -5.50 8.46
CA GLU A 80 2.11 -4.84 7.45
C GLU A 80 1.41 -3.60 6.90
N ILE A 81 2.16 -2.49 6.77
CA ILE A 81 1.65 -1.23 6.23
C ILE A 81 2.10 -1.11 4.77
N TYR A 82 1.15 -0.90 3.88
CA TYR A 82 1.33 -0.70 2.45
C TYR A 82 0.99 0.75 2.05
N GLU A 83 1.41 1.16 0.86
CA GLU A 83 0.91 2.39 0.24
C GLU A 83 -0.63 2.38 0.20
N GLY A 84 -1.25 3.53 0.44
CA GLY A 84 -2.71 3.70 0.52
C GLY A 84 -3.34 3.27 1.85
N ASP A 85 -2.58 2.71 2.81
CA ASP A 85 -3.08 2.45 4.15
C ASP A 85 -3.24 3.74 4.96
N LYS A 86 -4.26 3.79 5.83
CA LYS A 86 -4.46 4.85 6.81
C LYS A 86 -4.12 4.34 8.20
N VAL A 87 -3.26 5.07 8.89
CA VAL A 87 -2.83 4.76 10.25
C VAL A 87 -3.22 5.87 11.21
N ILE A 88 -3.38 5.55 12.49
CA ILE A 88 -3.58 6.51 13.56
C ILE A 88 -2.54 6.27 14.66
N HIS A 89 -2.13 7.33 15.34
CA HIS A 89 -1.36 7.22 16.56
C HIS A 89 -2.29 7.45 17.76
N PRO A 90 -2.32 6.59 18.79
CA PRO A 90 -3.30 6.70 19.87
C PRO A 90 -3.22 8.02 20.64
N VAL A 91 -2.04 8.63 20.73
CA VAL A 91 -1.82 9.94 21.37
C VAL A 91 -2.22 11.11 20.48
N TYR A 92 -2.17 10.95 19.16
CA TYR A 92 -2.48 12.01 18.19
C TYR A 92 -3.73 11.60 17.42
N SER A 93 -4.88 12.18 17.77
CA SER A 93 -6.20 11.85 17.20
C SER A 93 -6.36 12.08 15.68
N LYS A 94 -5.26 12.35 14.96
CA LYS A 94 -5.23 12.56 13.52
C LYS A 94 -4.73 11.30 12.83
N SER A 95 -5.61 10.69 12.05
CA SER A 95 -5.26 9.60 11.13
C SER A 95 -4.56 10.13 9.87
N THR A 96 -3.64 9.37 9.29
CA THR A 96 -2.79 9.75 8.15
C THR A 96 -2.76 8.65 7.10
N ILE A 97 -2.84 9.02 5.81
CA ILE A 97 -2.72 8.08 4.68
C ILE A 97 -1.26 8.00 4.26
N ILE A 98 -0.76 6.78 4.12
CA ILE A 98 0.63 6.50 3.75
C ILE A 98 0.76 6.46 2.23
N TYR A 99 1.57 7.37 1.68
CA TYR A 99 2.03 7.30 0.29
C TYR A 99 3.55 7.30 0.29
N SER A 100 4.16 6.48 -0.56
CA SER A 100 5.61 6.50 -0.76
C SER A 100 5.98 7.62 -1.75
N GLN A 101 6.76 8.60 -1.29
CA GLN A 101 7.58 9.40 -2.19
C GLN A 101 9.04 9.31 -1.72
N LYS A 102 9.88 8.70 -2.57
CA LYS A 102 11.32 8.59 -2.32
C LYS A 102 12.02 9.76 -2.98
N TYR A 103 12.34 10.80 -2.20
CA TYR A 103 13.16 11.91 -2.71
C TYR A 103 14.62 11.46 -2.86
N LEU A 104 15.22 11.81 -4.00
CA LEU A 104 16.59 11.46 -4.37
C LEU A 104 17.60 12.12 -3.40
N GLY A 105 18.35 11.32 -2.65
CA GLY A 105 19.63 11.76 -2.05
C GLY A 105 19.73 11.82 -0.52
N LEU A 106 18.69 11.48 0.25
CA LEU A 106 18.80 11.41 1.72
C LEU A 106 18.12 10.14 2.25
N ALA A 107 18.68 9.55 3.31
CA ALA A 107 18.23 8.31 3.95
C ALA A 107 16.93 8.50 4.78
N TYR A 108 15.92 9.11 4.18
CA TYR A 108 14.61 9.36 4.78
C TYR A 108 13.53 8.70 3.92
N GLU A 109 12.63 7.95 4.55
CA GLU A 109 11.32 7.61 3.98
C GLU A 109 10.33 8.65 4.51
N TYR A 110 9.62 9.31 3.61
CA TYR A 110 8.65 10.35 3.95
C TYR A 110 7.26 9.73 4.02
N ILE A 111 6.63 9.80 5.19
CA ILE A 111 5.17 9.64 5.31
C ILE A 111 4.57 11.03 5.27
N HIS A 112 3.74 11.31 4.27
CA HIS A 112 3.04 12.59 4.13
C HIS A 112 1.77 12.61 5.00
N TYR A 113 1.65 13.63 5.86
CA TYR A 113 0.47 13.85 6.71
C TYR A 113 -0.54 14.71 5.98
N PHE A 114 -1.71 14.16 5.67
CA PHE A 114 -2.85 14.91 5.14
C PHE A 114 -3.93 14.99 6.22
N ASN A 115 -4.42 16.19 6.50
CA ASN A 115 -5.64 16.36 7.31
C ASN A 115 -6.85 15.88 6.48
N GLU A 116 -7.90 15.46 7.17
CA GLU A 116 -9.25 15.25 6.61
C GLU A 116 -9.63 16.44 5.69
N GLY A 117 -9.88 16.15 4.41
CA GLY A 117 -10.33 17.12 3.42
C GLY A 117 -9.28 17.91 2.60
N ASN A 118 -7.97 17.75 2.80
CA ASN A 118 -6.95 18.45 2.00
C ASN A 118 -5.85 17.51 1.48
N ILE A 119 -6.03 17.04 0.24
CA ILE A 119 -5.07 16.22 -0.53
C ILE A 119 -3.98 17.05 -1.24
N GLY A 120 -4.05 18.38 -1.17
CA GLY A 120 -3.20 19.28 -1.96
C GLY A 120 -1.84 19.59 -1.35
N GLU A 121 -1.74 19.75 -0.02
CA GLU A 121 -0.48 20.09 0.64
C GLU A 121 -0.30 19.33 1.97
N PRO A 122 0.84 18.63 2.17
CA PRO A 122 1.09 17.89 3.41
C PRO A 122 1.28 18.87 4.58
N MET A 123 0.53 18.65 5.67
CA MET A 123 0.55 19.53 6.84
C MET A 123 1.85 19.43 7.66
N HIS A 124 2.50 18.27 7.61
CA HIS A 124 3.79 17.99 8.24
C HIS A 124 4.55 16.95 7.41
N GLU A 125 5.84 17.20 7.24
CA GLU A 125 6.81 16.26 6.68
C GLU A 125 7.47 15.54 7.88
N VAL A 126 6.94 14.39 8.31
CA VAL A 126 7.61 13.64 9.37
C VAL A 126 8.75 12.85 8.75
N ARG A 127 9.95 13.29 9.11
CA ARG A 127 11.19 12.56 8.84
C ARG A 127 11.19 11.32 9.70
N ILE A 128 10.96 10.16 9.09
CA ILE A 128 11.28 8.89 9.75
C ILE A 128 12.80 8.80 9.74
N CYS A 129 13.41 8.97 10.91
CA CYS A 129 14.85 8.85 11.04
C CYS A 129 15.16 7.41 11.49
N PRO A 130 15.66 6.54 10.58
CA PRO A 130 15.95 5.15 10.92
C PRO A 130 17.04 4.98 11.99
N LEU A 131 17.78 6.05 12.32
CA LEU A 131 18.84 6.08 13.34
C LEU A 131 18.35 6.40 14.75
N CYS A 132 17.17 7.00 14.92
CA CYS A 132 16.69 7.48 16.22
C CYS A 132 15.68 6.57 16.92
N GLY A 133 15.34 5.41 16.32
CA GLY A 133 14.52 4.39 16.97
C GLY A 133 13.19 4.96 17.44
N ASP A 134 12.44 5.58 16.54
CA ASP A 134 11.29 6.41 16.89
C ASP A 134 10.20 5.62 17.62
N ILE A 135 10.06 5.94 18.90
CA ILE A 135 8.99 5.54 19.83
C ILE A 135 7.60 5.73 19.19
N PHE A 136 7.47 6.66 18.24
CA PHE A 136 6.24 7.00 17.53
C PHE A 136 5.73 5.93 16.55
N LEU A 137 6.60 5.10 15.95
CA LEU A 137 6.15 4.09 14.98
C LEU A 137 5.55 2.85 15.66
N LYS A 138 6.02 2.53 16.87
CA LYS A 138 5.60 1.34 17.61
C LYS A 138 4.14 1.37 18.04
N ASP A 139 3.58 2.58 18.18
CA ASP A 139 2.21 2.79 18.63
C ASP A 139 1.24 3.05 17.47
N LEU A 140 1.71 3.10 16.22
CA LEU A 140 0.84 3.25 15.07
C LEU A 140 -0.15 2.09 14.97
N GLU A 141 -1.39 2.39 14.63
CA GLU A 141 -2.44 1.41 14.43
C GLU A 141 -3.01 1.58 13.02
N LEU A 142 -3.02 0.48 12.26
CA LEU A 142 -3.68 0.44 10.96
C LEU A 142 -5.19 0.42 11.15
N ILE A 143 -5.87 1.44 10.62
CA ILE A 143 -7.33 1.60 10.77
C ILE A 143 -8.12 1.30 9.49
N GLY A 144 -7.43 1.16 8.36
CA GLY A 144 -8.05 0.85 7.08
C GLY A 144 -7.19 1.29 5.90
N ASN A 145 -7.76 1.26 4.71
CA ASN A 145 -7.10 1.75 3.50
C ASN A 145 -8.08 2.52 2.60
N ILE A 146 -7.56 3.30 1.67
CA ILE A 146 -8.36 4.18 0.81
C ILE A 146 -9.39 3.44 -0.08
N HIS A 147 -9.21 2.14 -0.30
CA HIS A 147 -10.06 1.33 -1.17
C HIS A 147 -11.19 0.64 -0.39
N ASP A 148 -10.86 -0.06 0.69
CA ASP A 148 -11.83 -0.81 1.50
C ASP A 148 -12.60 0.10 2.48
N ASN A 149 -12.02 1.26 2.82
CA ASN A 149 -12.58 2.21 3.79
C ASN A 149 -12.65 3.63 3.19
N PRO A 150 -13.42 3.85 2.13
CA PRO A 150 -13.51 5.16 1.46
C PRO A 150 -14.02 6.27 2.40
N GLU A 151 -14.76 5.94 3.45
CA GLU A 151 -15.17 6.86 4.51
C GLU A 151 -13.99 7.51 5.24
N LEU A 152 -12.82 6.86 5.23
CA LEU A 152 -11.59 7.39 5.81
C LEU A 152 -10.93 8.47 4.94
N LEU A 153 -11.46 8.77 3.76
CA LEU A 153 -11.00 9.88 2.91
C LEU A 153 -11.64 11.23 3.25
N LYS A 154 -12.65 11.23 4.14
CA LYS A 154 -13.34 12.44 4.58
C LYS A 154 -12.42 13.32 5.42
#